data_AF-A0A0N1E2W2-F1
#
_entry.id   AF-A0A0N1E2W2-F1
#
_cell.length_a   1.000
_cell.length_b   1.000
_cell.length_c   1.000
_cell.angle_alpha   90.00
_cell.angle_beta   90.00
_cell.angle_gamma   90.00
#
_symmetry.space_group_name_H-M   'P 1'
#
loop_
_entity.id
_entity.type
_entity.pdbx_description
1 polymer ?
#
loop_
_entity_poly.entity_id
_entity_poly.type
_entity_poly.pdbx_seq_one_letter_code
_entity_poly.pdbx_strand_id
1 'polypeptide(L)'
;MYHYTYKQLFPFKVFVSPNNGNSFNKTFIHSKIYVIDDEIAYLGSLNFTGSGVKENHETRIRTTDINAVHKIIEEVKELFFNSNLAERDIQFWGSQLYEELEN
;
A
#
# COMPACT_ATOMS: atom_id res chain seq x y z
N MET A 1 14.76 29.84 0.12
CA MET A 1 13.79 28.86 -0.39
C MET A 1 14.49 27.53 -0.42
N TYR A 2 14.16 26.63 0.51
CA TYR A 2 14.70 25.27 0.51
C TYR A 2 13.88 24.45 -0.49
N HIS A 3 14.54 23.66 -1.33
CA HIS A 3 13.89 22.74 -2.24
C HIS A 3 14.33 21.34 -1.85
N TYR A 4 13.37 20.50 -1.48
CA TYR A 4 13.62 19.10 -1.15
C TYR A 4 13.38 18.23 -2.38
N THR A 5 14.08 17.10 -2.44
CA THR A 5 13.85 16.08 -3.47
C THR A 5 13.80 14.74 -2.79
N TYR A 6 12.71 14.02 -3.04
CA TYR A 6 12.39 12.76 -2.42
C TYR A 6 12.84 11.59 -3.30
N LYS A 7 13.39 10.56 -2.67
CA LYS A 7 13.82 9.32 -3.34
C LYS A 7 13.39 8.12 -2.52
N GLN A 8 13.07 7.03 -3.21
CA GLN A 8 12.71 5.76 -2.60
C GLN A 8 13.97 4.99 -2.20
N LEU A 9 13.98 4.39 -1.01
CA LEU A 9 15.06 3.49 -0.57
C LEU A 9 14.84 2.06 -1.09
N PHE A 10 13.59 1.71 -1.37
CA PHE A 10 13.14 0.43 -1.89
C PHE A 10 11.93 0.68 -2.80
N PRO A 11 11.58 -0.25 -3.71
CA PRO A 11 10.41 -0.08 -4.57
C PRO A 11 9.15 0.14 -3.73
N PHE A 12 8.53 1.32 -3.87
CA PHE A 12 7.28 1.62 -3.19
C PHE A 12 6.36 2.42 -4.11
N LYS A 13 5.06 2.21 -3.96
CA LYS A 13 4.01 2.91 -4.71
C LYS A 13 2.90 3.34 -3.77
N VAL A 14 2.34 4.52 -4.02
CA VAL A 14 1.11 4.97 -3.37
C VAL A 14 0.05 5.04 -4.44
N PHE A 15 -0.98 4.22 -4.32
CA PHE A 15 -2.10 4.27 -5.24
C PHE A 15 -3.16 5.27 -4.78
N VAL A 16 -3.79 5.87 -5.77
CA VAL A 16 -4.85 6.86 -5.60
C VAL A 16 -6.18 6.14 -5.66
N SER A 17 -6.98 6.29 -4.61
CA SER A 17 -8.37 5.84 -4.66
C SER A 17 -9.10 6.56 -5.78
N PRO A 18 -9.91 5.86 -6.60
CA PRO A 18 -10.72 6.52 -7.61
C PRO A 18 -11.65 7.54 -6.95
N ASN A 19 -11.57 8.79 -7.41
CA ASN A 19 -12.51 9.84 -7.00
C ASN A 19 -13.83 9.68 -7.77
N ASN A 20 -14.93 10.18 -7.20
CA ASN A 20 -16.29 10.05 -7.74
C ASN A 20 -16.57 10.78 -9.09
N GLY A 21 -15.56 11.05 -9.93
CA GLY A 21 -15.73 11.65 -11.24
C GLY A 21 -14.56 11.33 -12.19
N ASN A 22 -14.85 10.63 -13.28
CA ASN A 22 -14.02 10.45 -14.49
C ASN A 22 -12.70 9.64 -14.40
N SER A 23 -12.44 8.89 -13.33
CA SER A 23 -11.36 7.89 -13.35
C SER A 23 -11.74 6.68 -14.22
N PHE A 24 -10.94 6.39 -15.26
CA PHE A 24 -11.10 5.23 -16.16
C PHE A 24 -11.07 3.89 -15.41
N ASN A 25 -10.33 3.82 -14.30
CA ASN A 25 -10.26 2.65 -13.44
C ASN A 25 -10.96 2.93 -12.10
N LYS A 26 -11.95 2.10 -11.75
CA LYS A 26 -12.77 2.22 -10.53
C LYS A 26 -12.34 1.27 -9.41
N THR A 27 -11.27 0.52 -9.60
CA THR A 27 -10.81 -0.45 -8.60
C THR A 27 -10.34 0.27 -7.35
N PHE A 28 -10.88 -0.17 -6.22
CA PHE A 28 -10.52 0.31 -4.89
C PHE A 28 -9.72 -0.77 -4.16
N ILE A 29 -8.47 -0.47 -3.80
CA ILE A 29 -7.62 -1.38 -3.05
C ILE A 29 -8.09 -1.40 -1.60
N HIS A 30 -8.63 -2.53 -1.16
CA HIS A 30 -9.11 -2.71 0.22
C HIS A 30 -8.51 -3.95 0.91
N SER A 31 -7.57 -4.63 0.26
CA SER A 31 -6.81 -5.72 0.85
C SER A 31 -5.79 -5.18 1.88
N LYS A 32 -5.62 -5.93 2.97
CA LYS A 32 -4.52 -5.72 3.92
C LYS A 32 -3.75 -7.01 3.98
N ILE A 33 -2.57 -6.98 3.37
CA ILE A 33 -1.72 -8.15 3.15
C ILE A 33 -0.31 -7.76 3.55
N TYR A 34 0.40 -8.66 4.21
CA TYR A 34 1.85 -8.58 4.37
C TYR A 34 2.46 -9.95 4.24
N VAL A 35 3.55 -10.02 3.46
CA VAL A 35 4.32 -11.24 3.19
C VAL A 35 5.71 -11.06 3.78
N ILE A 36 6.23 -12.11 4.42
CA ILE A 36 7.55 -12.13 5.04
C ILE A 36 8.36 -13.24 4.37
N ASP A 37 9.53 -12.86 3.86
CA ASP A 37 10.55 -13.74 3.27
C ASP A 37 10.05 -14.71 2.19
N ASP A 38 8.96 -14.35 1.49
CA ASP A 38 8.24 -15.21 0.54
C ASP A 38 7.75 -16.55 1.14
N GLU A 39 7.69 -16.68 2.47
CA GLU A 39 7.37 -17.91 3.20
C GLU A 39 6.10 -17.81 4.05
N ILE A 40 5.77 -16.62 4.55
CA ILE A 40 4.65 -16.39 5.47
C ILE A 40 3.79 -15.26 4.92
N ALA A 41 2.49 -15.51 4.77
CA ALA A 41 1.53 -14.48 4.40
C ALA A 41 0.50 -14.26 5.50
N TYR A 42 0.18 -12.99 5.72
CA TYR A 42 -0.93 -12.58 6.57
C TYR A 42 -1.90 -11.73 5.76
N LEU A 43 -3.18 -11.97 5.98
CA LEU A 43 -4.27 -11.23 5.35
C LEU A 43 -5.49 -11.19 6.27
N GLY A 44 -6.30 -10.14 6.16
CA GLY A 44 -7.52 -10.02 6.97
C GLY A 44 -8.11 -8.61 6.98
N SER A 45 -8.88 -8.31 8.04
CA SER A 45 -9.54 -7.01 8.21
C SER A 45 -8.63 -5.94 8.80
N LEU A 46 -7.53 -6.35 9.46
CA LEU A 46 -6.62 -5.47 10.18
C LEU A 46 -6.06 -4.34 9.29
N ASN A 47 -6.48 -3.11 9.57
CA ASN A 47 -5.83 -1.91 9.04
C ASN A 47 -4.51 -1.64 9.77
N PHE A 48 -3.49 -1.16 9.05
CA PHE A 48 -2.18 -0.78 9.61
C PHE A 48 -2.24 0.60 10.30
N THR A 49 -3.12 0.73 11.30
CA THR A 49 -3.31 1.95 12.10
C THR A 49 -3.18 1.62 13.58
N GLY A 50 -2.95 2.65 14.41
CA GLY A 50 -2.87 2.46 15.87
C GLY A 50 -4.12 1.81 16.46
N SER A 51 -5.31 2.24 16.02
CA SER A 51 -6.58 1.64 16.42
C SER A 51 -6.78 0.23 15.87
N GLY A 52 -6.41 -0.03 14.61
CA GLY A 52 -6.48 -1.36 14.02
C GLY A 52 -5.71 -2.39 14.83
N VAL A 53 -4.52 -2.02 15.34
CA VAL A 53 -3.67 -2.94 16.11
C VAL A 53 -4.07 -3.08 17.59
N LYS A 54 -4.71 -2.07 18.19
CA LYS A 54 -4.93 -2.03 19.65
C LYS A 54 -6.40 -2.05 20.10
N GLU A 55 -7.26 -1.35 19.37
CA GLU A 55 -8.61 -1.01 19.86
C GLU A 55 -9.70 -1.77 19.09
N ASN A 56 -9.51 -1.94 17.78
CA ASN A 56 -10.50 -2.58 16.92
C ASN A 56 -10.51 -4.09 17.11
N HIS A 57 -11.71 -4.68 17.04
CA HIS A 57 -11.84 -6.12 16.90
C HIS A 57 -11.57 -6.53 15.45
N GLU A 58 -10.34 -6.95 15.18
CA GLU A 58 -9.86 -7.30 13.84
C GLU A 58 -9.51 -8.79 13.76
N THR A 59 -9.72 -9.38 12.59
CA THR A 59 -9.34 -10.78 12.32
C THR A 59 -8.25 -10.85 11.26
N ARG A 60 -7.39 -11.87 11.39
CA ARG A 60 -6.29 -12.14 10.46
C ARG A 60 -6.09 -13.63 10.33
N ILE A 61 -5.78 -14.06 9.11
CA ILE A 61 -5.32 -15.40 8.80
C ILE A 61 -3.81 -15.31 8.56
N ARG A 62 -3.07 -16.22 9.18
CA ARG A 62 -1.65 -16.47 8.89
C ARG A 62 -1.56 -17.79 8.15
N THR A 63 -0.84 -17.83 7.04
CA THR A 63 -0.55 -19.06 6.31
C THR A 63 0.94 -19.19 5.98
N THR A 64 1.42 -20.43 5.99
CA THR A 64 2.74 -20.85 5.49
C THR A 64 2.58 -21.95 4.45
N ASP A 65 1.36 -22.17 3.94
CA ASP A 65 1.14 -23.06 2.81
C ASP A 65 1.77 -22.44 1.57
N ILE A 66 2.72 -23.14 0.97
CA ILE A 66 3.56 -22.60 -0.11
C ILE A 66 2.72 -22.18 -1.32
N ASN A 67 1.66 -22.92 -1.64
CA ASN A 67 0.80 -22.61 -2.78
C ASN A 67 -0.02 -21.34 -2.52
N ALA A 68 -0.59 -21.21 -1.32
CA ALA A 68 -1.31 -20.03 -0.91
C ALA A 68 -0.39 -18.80 -0.87
N VAL A 69 0.81 -18.93 -0.28
CA VAL A 69 1.78 -17.84 -0.18
C VAL A 69 2.20 -17.36 -1.58
N HIS A 70 2.55 -18.27 -2.49
CA HIS A 70 2.89 -17.92 -3.87
C HIS A 70 1.73 -17.18 -4.57
N LYS A 71 0.49 -17.66 -4.41
CA LYS A 71 -0.67 -17.00 -5.02
C LYS A 71 -0.89 -15.58 -4.48
N ILE A 72 -0.67 -15.38 -3.18
CA ILE A 72 -0.77 -14.06 -2.56
C ILE A 72 0.35 -13.13 -3.05
N ILE A 73 1.58 -13.64 -3.20
CA ILE A 73 2.70 -12.89 -3.75
C ILE A 73 2.42 -12.47 -5.20
N GLU A 74 1.88 -13.37 -6.03
CA GLU A 74 1.48 -13.06 -7.40
C GLU A 74 0.46 -11.92 -7.44
N GLU A 75 -0.57 -11.96 -6.59
CA GLU A 75 -1.57 -10.89 -6.51
C GLU A 75 -0.95 -9.54 -6.11
N VAL A 76 -0.06 -9.54 -5.11
CA VAL A 76 0.65 -8.32 -4.69
C VAL A 76 1.56 -7.80 -5.82
N LYS A 77 2.27 -8.67 -6.53
CA LYS A 77 3.12 -8.30 -7.66
C LYS A 77 2.30 -7.75 -8.83
N GLU A 78 1.17 -8.36 -9.14
CA GLU A 78 0.30 -7.89 -10.21
C GLU A 78 -0.26 -6.51 -9.90
N LEU A 79 -0.71 -6.29 -8.66
CA LEU A 79 -1.13 -4.98 -8.19
C LEU A 79 0.02 -3.96 -8.25
N PHE A 80 1.22 -4.34 -7.85
CA PHE A 80 2.35 -3.42 -7.77
C PHE A 80 2.92 -3.06 -9.15
N PHE A 81 3.14 -4.04 -10.03
CA PHE A 81 3.86 -3.83 -11.29
C PHE A 81 2.94 -3.61 -12.50
N ASN A 82 1.77 -4.22 -12.50
CA ASN A 82 0.92 -4.34 -13.69
C ASN A 82 -0.46 -3.70 -13.53
N SER A 83 -0.74 -3.06 -12.38
CA SER A 83 -2.01 -2.37 -12.21
C SER A 83 -2.04 -1.08 -13.02
N ASN A 84 -3.12 -0.89 -13.78
CA ASN A 84 -3.44 0.38 -14.44
C ASN A 84 -4.13 1.36 -13.46
N LEU A 85 -3.62 1.43 -12.24
CA LEU A 85 -4.14 2.32 -11.19
C LEU A 85 -3.34 3.60 -11.16
N ALA A 86 -4.02 4.71 -10.83
CA ALA A 86 -3.34 5.97 -10.68
C ALA A 86 -2.41 5.92 -9.45
N GLU A 87 -1.17 6.35 -9.64
CA GLU A 87 -0.15 6.44 -8.59
C GLU A 87 0.04 7.90 -8.16
N ARG A 88 0.40 8.13 -6.91
CA ARG A 88 0.86 9.46 -6.45
C ARG A 88 2.32 9.64 -6.84
N ASP A 89 2.62 10.83 -7.34
CA ASP A 89 4.00 11.27 -7.49
C ASP A 89 4.69 11.37 -6.12
N ILE A 90 5.95 10.92 -6.07
CA ILE A 90 6.72 10.87 -4.83
C ILE A 90 7.15 12.25 -4.35
N GLN A 91 7.39 13.22 -5.25
CA GLN A 91 7.76 14.56 -4.83
C GLN A 91 6.56 15.22 -4.17
N PHE A 92 5.38 15.07 -4.77
CA PHE A 92 4.14 15.54 -4.18
C PHE A 92 3.83 14.84 -2.85
N TRP A 93 3.95 13.51 -2.76
CA TRP A 93 3.65 12.81 -1.51
C TRP A 93 4.65 13.11 -0.40
N GLY A 94 5.94 13.20 -0.74
CA GLY A 94 7.00 13.52 0.21
C GLY A 94 6.79 14.87 0.89
N SER A 95 6.46 15.91 0.13
CA SER A 95 6.23 17.25 0.68
C SER A 95 5.00 17.34 1.61
N GLN A 96 4.06 16.39 1.54
CA GLN A 96 2.92 16.32 2.46
C GLN A 96 3.26 15.61 3.78
N LEU A 97 4.28 14.75 3.79
CA LEU A 97 4.67 13.99 4.98
C LEU A 97 5.60 14.76 5.91
N TYR A 98 6.40 15.64 5.34
CA TYR A 98 7.36 16.45 6.08
C TYR A 98 6.87 17.89 6.05
N GLU A 99 6.79 18.52 7.22
CA GLU A 99 6.52 19.96 7.31
C GLU A 99 7.69 20.72 6.66
N GLU A 100 7.57 21.00 5.36
CA GLU A 100 8.44 21.94 4.68
C GLU A 100 8.05 23.35 5.16
N LEU A 101 8.97 24.06 5.80
CA LEU A 101 8.75 25.45 6.19
C LEU A 101 8.50 26.29 4.92
N GLU A 102 7.23 26.63 4.68
CA GLU A 102 6.84 27.64 3.69
C GLU A 102 7.39 28.99 4.17
N ASN A 103 8.19 29.64 3.32
CA ASN A 103 8.43 31.09 3.42
C ASN A 103 7.64 31.78 2.31
#